data_AF-A0AAW5N2W3-F1
#
_entry.id   AF-A0AAW5N2W3-F1
#
_cell.length_a   1.000
_cell.length_b   1.000
_cell.length_c   1.000
_cell.angle_alpha   90.00
_cell.angle_beta   90.00
_cell.angle_gamma   90.00
#
_symmetry.space_group_name_H-M   'P 1'
#
loop_
_entity.id
_entity.type
_entity.pdbx_description
1 polymer ?
#
loop_
_entity_poly.entity_id
_entity_poly.type
_entity_poly.pdbx_seq_one_letter_code
_entity_poly.pdbx_strand_id
1 'polypeptide(L)'
;LLDLSEVQLDGAATLVLTFSIPLDPDQDFSRVIHVVDKKSGKVDGAWELSDNLKELRLRHLEPKRDLIVTIGKEVKALNNAT
;
A
#
# COMPACT_ATOMS: atom_id res chain seq x y z
N LEU A 1 1.77 4.42 -10.17
CA LEU A 1 0.74 4.71 -9.16
C LEU A 1 -0.31 5.63 -9.79
N LEU A 2 -1.59 5.34 -9.61
CA LEU A 2 -2.70 6.19 -10.05
C LEU A 2 -3.14 7.14 -8.94
N ASP A 3 -3.30 6.62 -7.72
CA ASP A 3 -3.78 7.38 -6.57
C ASP A 3 -3.21 6.85 -5.25
N LEU A 4 -3.15 7.74 -4.24
CA LEU A 4 -2.86 7.41 -2.85
C LEU A 4 -3.93 8.08 -1.98
N SER A 5 -4.73 7.28 -1.27
CA SER A 5 -5.85 7.79 -0.48
C SER A 5 -5.95 7.12 0.89
N GLU A 6 -6.51 7.85 1.86
CA GLU A 6 -7.00 7.29 3.11
C GLU A 6 -8.51 7.08 2.96
N VAL A 7 -8.98 5.86 3.26
CA VAL A 7 -10.40 5.51 3.29
C VAL A 7 -10.75 4.84 4.62
N GLN A 8 -12.03 4.81 4.98
CA GLN A 8 -12.49 3.98 6.08
C GLN A 8 -12.97 2.62 5.56
N LEU A 9 -12.36 1.54 6.05
CA LEU A 9 -12.80 0.17 5.85
C LEU A 9 -12.97 -0.48 7.22
N ASP A 10 -14.06 -1.22 7.40
CA ASP A 10 -14.35 -1.95 8.65
C ASP A 10 -14.26 -1.07 9.92
N GLY A 11 -14.63 0.21 9.78
CA GLY A 11 -14.59 1.21 10.86
C GLY A 11 -13.20 1.74 11.22
N ALA A 12 -12.15 1.41 10.46
CA ALA A 12 -10.79 1.88 10.70
C ALA A 12 -10.19 2.58 9.47
N ALA A 13 -9.24 3.50 9.70
CA ALA A 13 -8.52 4.15 8.62
C ALA A 13 -7.64 3.12 7.88
N THR A 14 -7.65 3.19 6.56
CA THR A 14 -6.89 2.31 5.67
C THR A 14 -6.21 3.17 4.61
N LEU A 15 -4.90 2.99 4.46
CA LEU A 15 -4.14 3.58 3.38
C LEU A 15 -4.30 2.70 2.14
N VAL A 16 -4.69 3.30 1.02
CA VAL A 16 -4.91 2.61 -0.25
C VAL A 16 -4.00 3.20 -1.31
N LEU A 17 -3.20 2.34 -1.95
CA LEU A 17 -2.44 2.65 -3.14
C LEU A 17 -3.16 2.04 -4.34
N THR A 18 -3.62 2.87 -5.26
CA THR A 18 -4.31 2.42 -6.47
C THR A 18 -3.37 2.44 -7.66
N PHE A 19 -3.31 1.34 -8.41
CA PHE A 19 -2.45 1.15 -9.58
C PHE A 19 -3.30 1.04 -10.85
N SER A 20 -2.78 1.57 -11.95
CA SER A 20 -3.47 1.50 -13.26
C SER A 20 -3.46 0.07 -13.84
N ILE A 21 -2.44 -0.72 -13.51
CA ILE A 21 -2.20 -2.08 -13.98
C ILE A 21 -2.26 -3.05 -12.78
N PRO A 22 -2.83 -4.26 -12.92
CA PRO A 22 -2.78 -5.29 -11.89
C PRO A 22 -1.34 -5.61 -11.45
N LEU A 23 -1.13 -5.78 -10.15
CA LEU A 23 0.15 -6.21 -9.55
C LEU A 23 0.26 -7.73 -9.51
N ASP A 24 1.49 -8.24 -9.55
CA ASP A 24 1.77 -9.66 -9.33
C ASP A 24 1.47 -10.03 -7.85
N PRO A 25 0.50 -10.93 -7.57
CA PRO A 25 0.15 -11.31 -6.20
C PRO A 25 1.22 -12.12 -5.47
N ASP A 26 2.16 -12.75 -6.19
CA ASP A 26 3.19 -13.61 -5.60
C ASP A 26 4.41 -12.84 -5.07
N GLN A 27 4.42 -11.50 -5.21
CA GLN A 27 5.52 -10.65 -4.74
C GLN A 27 5.37 -10.26 -3.25
N ASP A 28 6.51 -10.09 -2.58
CA ASP A 28 6.54 -9.60 -1.20
C ASP A 28 6.46 -8.06 -1.16
N PHE A 29 5.24 -7.53 -1.04
CA PHE A 29 4.99 -6.08 -1.00
C PHE A 29 5.71 -5.37 0.15
N SER A 30 5.99 -6.06 1.26
CA SER A 30 6.65 -5.46 2.43
C SER A 30 8.11 -5.06 2.16
N ARG A 31 8.74 -5.67 1.14
CA ARG A 31 10.12 -5.38 0.73
C ARG A 31 10.23 -4.19 -0.21
N VAL A 32 9.14 -3.85 -0.90
CA VAL A 32 9.16 -2.95 -2.05
C VAL A 32 8.28 -1.72 -1.83
N ILE A 33 7.38 -1.76 -0.84
CA ILE A 33 6.58 -0.62 -0.43
C ILE A 33 6.73 -0.41 1.06
N HIS A 34 7.29 0.74 1.42
CA HIS A 34 7.58 1.10 2.81
C HIS A 34 6.73 2.28 3.25
N VAL A 35 6.19 2.20 4.47
CA VAL A 35 5.44 3.28 5.11
C VAL A 35 6.13 3.68 6.40
N VAL A 36 6.34 4.98 6.55
CA VAL A 36 6.94 5.59 7.73
C VAL A 36 6.03 6.70 8.21
N ASP A 37 5.67 6.68 9.48
CA ASP A 37 5.08 7.81 10.17
C ASP A 37 6.19 8.79 10.56
N LYS A 38 6.03 10.07 10.20
CA LYS A 38 7.06 11.11 10.42
C LYS A 38 7.44 11.30 11.89
N LYS A 39 6.56 10.97 12.84
CA LYS A 39 6.77 11.20 14.27
C LYS A 39 7.24 9.93 14.99
N SER A 40 6.67 8.78 14.64
CA SER A 40 6.85 7.52 15.35
C SER A 40 7.71 6.49 14.61
N GLY A 41 8.04 6.74 13.34
CA GLY A 41 8.92 5.88 12.55
C GLY A 41 8.14 4.77 11.84
N LYS A 42 8.59 3.52 11.97
CA LYS A 42 8.01 2.39 11.23
C LYS A 42 6.51 2.27 11.53
N VAL A 43 5.71 2.11 10.48
CA VAL A 43 4.31 1.72 10.62
C VAL A 43 4.23 0.20 10.58
N ASP A 44 3.62 -0.41 11.59
CA ASP A 44 3.32 -1.84 11.59
C ASP A 44 2.01 -2.12 10.84
N GLY A 45 1.95 -3.28 10.20
CA GLY A 45 0.81 -3.73 9.41
C GLY A 45 1.25 -4.59 8.24
N ALA A 46 0.30 -5.36 7.70
CA ALA A 46 0.49 -6.17 6.52
C ALA A 46 -0.19 -5.52 5.32
N TRP A 47 0.49 -5.53 4.18
CA TRP A 47 -0.12 -5.17 2.91
C TRP A 47 -1.11 -6.25 2.48
N GLU A 48 -2.32 -5.83 2.15
CA GLU A 48 -3.34 -6.66 1.53
C GLU A 48 -3.53 -6.21 0.08
N LEU A 49 -3.41 -7.15 -0.86
CA LEU A 49 -3.77 -6.91 -2.25
C LEU A 49 -5.26 -7.21 -2.46
N SER A 50 -5.98 -6.27 -3.07
CA SER A 50 -7.39 -6.45 -3.41
C SER A 50 -7.61 -7.55 -4.46
N ASP A 51 -8.84 -8.06 -4.56
CA ASP A 51 -9.21 -9.11 -5.53
C ASP A 51 -9.02 -8.69 -6.99
N ASN A 52 -9.11 -7.39 -7.29
CA ASN A 52 -8.85 -6.86 -8.63
C ASN A 52 -7.35 -6.62 -8.91
N LEU A 53 -6.48 -6.92 -7.94
CA LEU A 53 -5.03 -6.80 -7.96
C LEU A 53 -4.51 -5.39 -8.22
N LYS A 54 -5.36 -4.36 -8.12
CA LYS A 54 -5.02 -2.97 -8.43
C LYS A 54 -4.94 -2.08 -7.21
N GLU A 55 -5.30 -2.58 -6.04
CA GLU A 55 -5.26 -1.80 -4.79
C GLU A 55 -4.44 -2.55 -3.76
N LEU A 56 -3.44 -1.86 -3.20
CA LEU A 56 -2.74 -2.31 -2.00
C LEU A 56 -3.25 -1.54 -0.80
N ARG A 57 -3.65 -2.28 0.23
CA ARG A 57 -4.31 -1.76 1.42
C ARG A 57 -3.46 -2.04 2.65
N LEU A 58 -3.14 -0.99 3.40
CA LEU A 58 -2.59 -1.11 4.74
C LEU A 58 -3.68 -0.71 5.73
N ARG A 59 -4.30 -1.72 6.33
CA ARG A 59 -5.50 -1.59 7.17
C ARG A 59 -5.17 -1.24 8.62
N HIS A 60 -6.20 -0.80 9.35
CA HIS A 60 -6.18 -0.55 10.79
C HIS A 60 -5.17 0.51 11.24
N LEU A 61 -4.97 1.54 10.41
CA LEU A 61 -4.17 2.68 10.77
C LEU A 61 -4.89 3.53 11.81
N GLU A 62 -4.10 4.09 12.72
CA GLU A 62 -4.60 5.16 13.58
C GLU A 62 -4.83 6.41 12.71
N PRO A 63 -5.96 7.11 12.87
CA PRO A 63 -6.27 8.29 12.06
C PRO A 63 -5.36 9.48 12.41
N LYS A 64 -5.31 10.49 11.53
CA LYS A 64 -4.54 11.74 11.71
C LYS A 64 -3.03 11.52 11.84
N ARG A 65 -2.49 10.60 11.05
CA ARG A 65 -1.05 10.30 10.94
C ARG A 65 -0.43 11.08 9.79
N ASP A 66 0.86 11.39 9.93
CA ASP A 66 1.65 12.02 8.87
C ASP A 66 2.54 10.94 8.23
N LEU A 67 2.06 10.31 7.16
CA LEU A 67 2.74 9.17 6.55
C LEU A 67 3.58 9.57 5.34
N ILE A 68 4.75 8.93 5.22
CA ILE A 68 5.58 8.92 4.01
C ILE A 68 5.52 7.51 3.44
N VAL A 69 5.12 7.40 2.18
CA VAL A 69 5.08 6.14 1.43
C VAL A 69 6.20 6.14 0.41
N THR A 70 7.04 5.11 0.44
CA THR A 70 8.10 4.89 -0.56
C THR A 70 7.74 3.67 -1.39
N ILE A 71 7.71 3.85 -2.71
CA ILE A 71 7.46 2.76 -3.68
C ILE A 71 8.76 2.47 -4.42
N GLY A 72 9.27 1.26 -4.23
CA GLY A 72 10.45 0.74 -4.88
C GLY A 72 10.25 0.53 -6.39
N LYS A 73 11.36 0.53 -7.14
CA LYS A 73 11.32 0.34 -8.60
C LYS A 73 11.07 -1.12 -8.99
N GLU A 74 11.26 -2.02 -8.04
CA GLU A 74 11.11 -3.46 -8.18
C GLU A 74 9.67 -3.95 -7.99
N VAL A 75 8.69 -3.05 -7.81
CA VAL A 75 7.26 -3.42 -7.83
C VAL A 75 6.91 -4.01 -9.18
N LYS A 76 6.34 -5.22 -9.17
CA LYS A 76 6.04 -5.98 -10.39
C LYS A 76 4.57 -5.88 -10.75
N ALA A 77 4.29 -5.55 -12.01
CA ALA A 77 2.96 -5.73 -12.57
C ALA A 77 2.75 -7.20 -13.00
N LEU A 78 1.51 -7.68 -12.93
CA LEU A 78 1.13 -9.05 -13.33
C LEU A 78 1.45 -9.34 -14.81
N ASN A 79 1.46 -8.31 -15.66
CA ASN A 79 1.82 -8.41 -17.07
C ASN A 79 3.33 -8.34 -17.33
N ASN A 80 4.16 -8.52 -16.30
CA ASN A 80 5.63 -8.40 -16.33
C ASN A 80 6.15 -7.01 -16.75
N ALA A 81 5.31 -5.98 -16.76
CA ALA A 81 5.80 -4.61 -16.86
C ALA A 81 6.51 -4.23 -15.55
N THR A 82 7.64 -3.53 -15.68
CA THR A 82 8.40 -2.95 -14.56
C THR A 82 8.57 -1.46 -14.81
#